data_AF-A0A7H4LKV9-F1
#
_entry.id   AF-A0A7H4LKV9-F1
#
_cell.length_a   1.000
_cell.length_b   1.000
_cell.length_c   1.000
_cell.angle_alpha   90.00
_cell.angle_beta   90.00
_cell.angle_gamma   90.00
#
_symmetry.space_group_name_H-M   'P 1'
#
loop_
_entity.id
_entity.type
_entity.pdbx_description
1 polymer ?
#
loop_
_entity_poly.entity_id
_entity_poly.type
_entity_poly.pdbx_seq_one_letter_code
_entity_poly.pdbx_strand_id
1 'polypeptide(L)'
;MYKMPSLVLLRNYMVCFSWNSLNCLPHVSQELHGVVWPTHIMERPDSEFKEKLMRLLRKPFSQGECDTLLDKATTRPPATMKRQTRGGVKYYNSEHERQPSYFDGHPDLAKQVRVESASKPNQLALLRGFFFWMENIAHHDQFRPWRDDFKQYKVTMVEIE
;
A
#
# COMPACT_ATOMS: atom_id res chain seq x y z
N MET A 1 13.17 -64.57 -26.27
CA MET A 1 13.71 -63.20 -26.14
C MET A 1 13.24 -62.40 -27.34
N TYR A 2 12.01 -61.88 -27.30
CA TYR A 2 11.48 -61.00 -28.36
C TYR A 2 10.65 -59.88 -27.73
N LYS A 3 10.90 -58.70 -28.28
CA LYS A 3 10.64 -57.35 -27.79
C LYS A 3 9.23 -56.95 -28.23
N MET A 4 8.39 -56.49 -27.30
CA MET A 4 7.13 -55.83 -27.66
C MET A 4 7.33 -54.31 -27.67
N PRO A 5 6.91 -53.59 -28.74
CA PRO A 5 7.07 -52.16 -28.86
C PRO A 5 5.94 -51.38 -28.17
N SER A 6 6.29 -50.20 -27.68
CA SER A 6 5.36 -49.17 -27.20
C SER A 6 4.61 -48.55 -28.38
N LEU A 7 3.29 -48.43 -28.29
CA LEU A 7 2.50 -47.46 -29.05
C LEU A 7 1.52 -46.74 -28.13
N VAL A 8 1.63 -45.42 -28.18
CA VAL A 8 0.76 -44.42 -27.57
C VAL A 8 -0.43 -44.18 -28.50
N LEU A 9 -1.65 -44.01 -27.95
CA LEU A 9 -2.58 -42.89 -28.23
C LEU A 9 -4.05 -43.22 -27.84
N LEU A 10 -4.54 -42.42 -26.88
CA LEU A 10 -5.86 -41.77 -26.77
C LEU A 10 -7.16 -42.54 -27.15
N ARG A 11 -8.05 -42.71 -26.15
CA ARG A 11 -9.33 -41.97 -26.05
C ARG A 11 -10.17 -42.40 -24.84
N ASN A 12 -10.51 -41.40 -24.02
CA ASN A 12 -11.80 -41.09 -23.36
C ASN A 12 -12.73 -42.23 -22.92
N TYR A 13 -13.18 -42.21 -21.65
CA TYR A 13 -14.55 -41.80 -21.25
C TYR A 13 -14.75 -41.86 -19.71
N MET A 14 -15.40 -40.81 -19.17
CA MET A 14 -16.15 -40.72 -17.89
C MET A 14 -15.37 -40.92 -16.59
N VAL A 15 -15.51 -40.09 -15.54
CA VAL A 15 -16.76 -39.65 -14.92
C VAL A 15 -16.66 -38.22 -14.37
N CYS A 16 -17.73 -37.47 -14.59
CA CYS A 16 -18.01 -36.14 -14.06
C CYS A 16 -18.04 -36.10 -12.52
N PHE A 17 -17.36 -35.13 -11.91
CA PHE A 17 -17.79 -34.59 -10.62
C PHE A 17 -18.18 -33.13 -10.83
N SER A 18 -19.49 -32.93 -10.96
CA SER A 18 -20.11 -31.61 -11.03
C SER A 18 -20.16 -31.00 -9.63
N TRP A 19 -19.61 -29.79 -9.58
CA TRP A 19 -19.83 -28.66 -8.67
C TRP A 19 -21.02 -28.68 -7.70
N ASN A 20 -20.71 -28.24 -6.47
CA ASN A 20 -21.37 -27.19 -5.67
C ASN A 20 -20.44 -26.95 -4.44
N SER A 21 -20.15 -25.76 -3.90
CA SER A 21 -20.58 -24.39 -4.14
C SER A 21 -19.53 -23.49 -3.47
N LEU A 22 -19.00 -22.53 -4.25
CA LEU A 22 -18.51 -21.20 -3.90
C LEU A 22 -18.15 -20.91 -2.42
N ASN A 23 -16.86 -20.97 -2.10
CA ASN A 23 -16.21 -19.91 -1.32
C ASN A 23 -14.96 -19.49 -2.09
N CYS A 24 -15.17 -18.66 -3.11
CA CYS A 24 -14.10 -17.94 -3.79
C CYS A 24 -13.47 -16.96 -2.80
N LEU A 25 -12.50 -17.42 -2.01
CA LEU A 25 -11.48 -16.51 -1.49
C LEU A 25 -10.77 -15.92 -2.72
N PRO A 26 -10.75 -14.60 -2.91
CA PRO A 26 -10.09 -14.03 -4.05
C PRO A 26 -8.60 -14.30 -3.86
N HIS A 27 -8.07 -15.13 -4.75
CA HIS A 27 -6.67 -15.44 -4.96
C HIS A 27 -5.91 -14.17 -5.40
N VAL A 28 -5.79 -13.20 -4.49
CA VAL A 28 -5.07 -11.93 -4.66
C VAL A 28 -3.74 -12.02 -3.90
N SER A 29 -3.11 -13.18 -3.95
CA SER A 29 -1.82 -13.42 -3.27
C SER A 29 -0.67 -13.67 -4.23
N GLN A 30 -0.90 -13.80 -5.54
CA GLN A 30 0.15 -14.15 -6.50
C GLN A 30 0.63 -13.04 -7.45
N GLU A 31 0.00 -11.86 -7.49
CA GLU A 31 0.39 -10.77 -8.41
C GLU A 31 0.82 -9.46 -7.72
N LEU A 32 1.51 -9.57 -6.58
CA LEU A 32 2.25 -8.44 -6.03
C LEU A 32 3.73 -8.77 -6.23
N HIS A 33 4.37 -8.07 -7.18
CA HIS A 33 5.77 -8.19 -7.61
C HIS A 33 6.79 -8.17 -6.44
N GLY A 34 6.87 -9.26 -5.65
CA GLY A 34 7.76 -9.39 -4.50
C GLY A 34 7.46 -8.46 -3.32
N VAL A 35 6.33 -7.72 -3.34
CA VAL A 35 5.99 -6.78 -2.28
C VAL A 35 5.18 -7.46 -1.19
N VAL A 36 5.81 -7.66 -0.03
CA VAL A 36 5.17 -8.20 1.17
C VAL A 36 4.42 -7.08 1.88
N TRP A 37 3.11 -7.00 1.63
CA TRP A 37 2.25 -6.09 2.37
C TRP A 37 1.85 -6.69 3.72
N PRO A 38 1.66 -5.86 4.77
CA PRO A 38 1.23 -6.39 6.04
C PRO A 38 -0.22 -6.90 5.89
N THR A 39 -0.48 -8.11 6.37
CA THR A 39 -1.73 -8.87 6.15
C THR A 39 -3.00 -8.09 6.50
N HIS A 40 -2.89 -7.10 7.40
CA HIS A 40 -3.99 -6.21 7.81
C HIS A 40 -4.69 -5.48 6.65
N ILE A 41 -4.00 -5.18 5.53
CA ILE A 41 -4.64 -4.55 4.37
C ILE A 41 -5.65 -5.54 3.75
N MET A 42 -5.30 -6.81 3.70
CA MET A 42 -6.13 -7.87 3.12
C MET A 42 -7.27 -8.28 4.05
N GLU A 43 -7.04 -8.26 5.37
CA GLU A 43 -8.04 -8.56 6.40
C GLU A 43 -9.16 -7.52 6.51
N ARG A 44 -8.96 -6.33 5.96
CA ARG A 44 -9.97 -5.26 5.91
C ARG A 44 -11.09 -5.59 4.92
N PRO A 45 -12.35 -5.19 5.21
CA PRO A 45 -13.45 -5.35 4.28
C PRO A 45 -13.15 -4.62 2.96
N ASP A 46 -13.68 -5.17 1.86
CA ASP A 46 -13.54 -4.55 0.56
C ASP A 46 -14.29 -3.21 0.55
N SER A 47 -13.60 -2.20 0.05
CA SER A 47 -14.02 -0.80 0.08
C SER A 47 -13.43 -0.09 -1.12
N GLU A 48 -14.06 1.01 -1.55
CA GLU A 48 -13.59 1.77 -2.71
C GLU A 48 -12.14 2.26 -2.50
N PHE A 49 -11.81 2.66 -1.27
CA PHE A 49 -10.45 3.04 -0.91
C PHE A 49 -9.47 1.87 -1.07
N LYS A 50 -9.80 0.68 -0.52
CA LYS A 50 -8.94 -0.52 -0.61
C LYS A 50 -8.72 -0.92 -2.07
N GLU A 51 -9.76 -0.91 -2.90
CA GLU A 51 -9.64 -1.29 -4.31
C GLU A 51 -8.73 -0.34 -5.09
N LYS A 52 -8.92 0.98 -4.91
CA LYS A 52 -8.07 2.00 -5.53
C LYS A 52 -6.61 1.89 -5.08
N LEU A 53 -6.40 1.68 -3.78
CA LEU A 53 -5.08 1.43 -3.22
C LEU A 53 -4.45 0.20 -3.87
N MET A 54 -5.13 -0.95 -3.86
CA MET A 54 -4.61 -2.19 -4.44
C MET A 54 -4.26 -2.02 -5.93
N ARG A 55 -5.07 -1.28 -6.69
CA ARG A 55 -4.79 -0.96 -8.10
C ARG A 55 -3.49 -0.16 -8.25
N LEU A 56 -3.21 0.79 -7.36
CA LEU A 56 -1.95 1.53 -7.35
C LEU A 56 -0.76 0.65 -6.97
N LEU A 57 -0.95 -0.25 -6.01
CA LEU A 57 0.12 -1.12 -5.52
C LEU A 57 0.49 -2.23 -6.52
N ARG A 58 -0.46 -2.65 -7.37
CA ARG A 58 -0.23 -3.58 -8.49
C ARG A 58 0.64 -3.00 -9.61
N LYS A 59 0.84 -1.68 -9.65
CA LYS A 59 1.70 -1.06 -10.67
C LYS A 59 3.13 -1.61 -10.53
N PRO A 60 3.83 -1.90 -11.65
CA PRO A 60 5.20 -2.40 -11.60
C PRO A 60 6.14 -1.39 -10.92
N PHE A 61 7.28 -1.89 -10.47
CA PHE A 61 8.31 -1.05 -9.84
C PHE A 61 8.92 -0.08 -10.86
N SER A 62 9.12 1.17 -10.43
CA SER A 62 9.85 2.20 -11.18
C SER A 62 10.83 2.92 -10.25
N GLN A 63 12.12 2.86 -10.56
CA GLN A 63 13.17 3.47 -9.73
C GLN A 63 13.00 5.00 -9.67
N GLY A 64 12.76 5.66 -10.81
CA GLY A 64 12.59 7.11 -10.85
C GLY A 64 11.37 7.59 -10.05
N GLU A 65 10.30 6.80 -10.01
CA GLU A 65 9.15 7.07 -9.16
C GLU A 65 9.51 6.96 -7.67
N CYS A 66 10.25 5.91 -7.30
CA CYS A 66 10.70 5.70 -5.92
C CYS A 66 11.55 6.87 -5.43
N ASP A 67 12.53 7.30 -6.23
CA ASP A 67 13.43 8.40 -5.86
C ASP A 67 12.65 9.73 -5.76
N THR A 68 11.72 9.97 -6.69
CA THR A 68 10.87 11.18 -6.66
C THR A 68 9.99 11.23 -5.40
N LEU A 69 9.34 10.11 -5.05
CA LEU A 69 8.48 10.05 -3.87
C LEU A 69 9.28 10.12 -2.58
N LEU A 70 10.46 9.51 -2.54
CA LEU A 70 11.36 9.54 -1.39
C LEU A 70 11.90 10.96 -1.15
N ASP A 71 12.30 11.65 -2.22
CA ASP A 71 12.75 13.04 -2.18
C ASP A 71 11.62 13.95 -1.65
N LYS A 72 10.41 13.82 -2.19
CA LYS A 72 9.23 14.54 -1.68
C LYS A 72 8.97 14.26 -0.21
N ALA A 73 9.09 13.01 0.23
CA ALA A 73 8.83 12.61 1.61
C ALA A 73 9.88 13.14 2.60
N THR A 74 11.13 13.27 2.15
CA THR A 74 12.28 13.68 2.98
C THR A 74 12.51 15.18 2.96
N THR A 75 12.14 15.86 1.87
CA THR A 75 12.36 17.29 1.68
C THR A 75 11.64 18.09 2.76
N ARG A 76 12.41 19.00 3.39
CA ARG A 76 11.90 20.00 4.33
C ARG A 76 11.79 21.34 3.60
N PRO A 77 10.59 21.76 3.15
CA PRO A 77 10.43 23.03 2.45
C PRO A 77 10.67 24.21 3.41
N PRO A 78 11.00 25.41 2.90
CA PRO A 78 11.14 26.59 3.75
C PRO A 78 9.82 26.93 4.43
N ALA A 79 9.88 27.39 5.69
CA ALA A 79 8.70 27.76 6.45
C ALA A 79 8.02 28.99 5.84
N THR A 80 6.74 28.88 5.54
CA THR A 80 5.93 30.03 5.14
C THR A 80 5.59 30.87 6.37
N MET A 81 6.13 32.08 6.40
CA MET A 81 5.91 33.08 7.44
C MET A 81 4.81 34.06 7.01
N LYS A 82 4.05 34.56 7.98
CA LYS A 82 3.07 35.62 7.78
C LYS A 82 3.53 36.91 8.47
N ARG A 83 3.46 38.03 7.76
CA ARG A 83 3.70 39.37 8.33
C ARG A 83 2.49 40.25 8.03
N GLN A 84 1.92 40.83 9.08
CA GLN A 84 0.88 41.85 8.94
C GLN A 84 1.54 43.20 8.60
N THR A 85 1.03 43.84 7.56
CA THR A 85 1.45 45.17 7.10
C THR A 85 0.24 46.10 7.10
N ARG A 86 0.47 47.41 6.93
CA ARG A 86 -0.62 48.39 6.77
C ARG A 86 -1.51 48.08 5.56
N GLY A 87 -0.99 47.40 4.55
CA GLY A 87 -1.73 46.95 3.36
C GLY A 87 -2.27 45.51 3.45
N GLY A 88 -2.34 44.92 4.65
CA GLY A 88 -2.82 43.55 4.86
C GLY A 88 -1.70 42.54 5.15
N VAL A 89 -2.04 41.26 5.11
CA VAL A 89 -1.13 40.15 5.42
C VAL A 89 -0.32 39.76 4.20
N LYS A 90 1.01 39.69 4.32
CA LYS A 90 1.92 39.15 3.31
C LYS A 90 2.54 37.84 3.79
N TYR A 91 2.67 36.89 2.87
CA TYR A 91 3.34 35.62 3.09
C TYR A 91 4.72 35.64 2.42
N TYR A 92 5.72 35.10 3.09
CA TYR A 92 7.08 34.96 2.57
C TYR A 92 7.74 33.70 3.11
N ASN A 93 8.74 33.19 2.42
CA ASN A 93 9.50 32.02 2.86
C ASN A 93 10.60 32.44 3.82
N SER A 94 10.76 31.71 4.92
CA SER A 94 11.89 31.87 5.83
C SER A 94 13.15 31.30 5.21
N GLU A 95 14.27 32.01 5.35
CA GLU A 95 15.59 31.53 4.91
C GLU A 95 16.17 30.48 5.86
N HIS A 96 15.85 30.59 7.16
CA HIS A 96 16.46 29.79 8.22
C HIS A 96 15.52 28.70 8.74
N GLU A 97 14.22 28.96 8.75
CA GLU A 97 13.23 28.01 9.26
C GLU A 97 12.71 27.12 8.15
N ARG A 98 12.61 25.82 8.45
CA ARG A 98 12.10 24.79 7.55
C ARG A 98 10.85 24.17 8.13
N GLN A 99 9.87 23.86 7.29
CA GLN A 99 8.73 23.06 7.69
C GLN A 99 9.17 21.61 7.94
N PRO A 100 8.47 20.88 8.83
CA PRO A 100 8.65 19.44 8.96
C PRO A 100 8.45 18.75 7.60
N SER A 101 9.29 17.76 7.30
CA SER A 101 9.05 16.86 6.17
C SER A 101 7.89 15.92 6.50
N TYR A 102 7.41 15.18 5.50
CA TYR A 102 6.40 14.14 5.74
C TYR A 102 6.92 13.07 6.72
N PHE A 103 8.20 12.71 6.64
CA PHE A 103 8.80 11.77 7.58
C PHE A 103 8.98 12.31 9.00
N ASP A 104 9.10 13.64 9.16
CA ASP A 104 9.10 14.24 10.50
C ASP A 104 7.70 14.14 11.15
N GLY A 105 6.62 14.23 10.35
CA GLY A 105 5.24 14.04 10.82
C GLY A 105 4.83 12.57 11.00
N HIS A 106 5.48 11.65 10.28
CA HIS A 106 5.18 10.21 10.28
C HIS A 106 6.45 9.38 10.55
N PRO A 107 6.96 9.38 11.79
CA PRO A 107 8.20 8.70 12.14
C PRO A 107 8.11 7.17 12.03
N ASP A 108 6.91 6.61 12.18
CA ASP A 108 6.60 5.20 12.00
C ASP A 108 6.79 4.75 10.55
N LEU A 109 6.27 5.54 9.60
CA LEU A 109 6.51 5.33 8.17
C LEU A 109 8.00 5.48 7.85
N ALA A 110 8.63 6.53 8.35
CA ALA A 110 10.05 6.79 8.12
C ALA A 110 10.92 5.61 8.57
N LYS A 111 10.57 4.98 9.71
CA LYS A 111 11.25 3.78 10.21
C LYS A 111 11.07 2.60 9.27
N GLN A 112 9.84 2.30 8.82
CA GLN A 112 9.59 1.18 7.89
C GLN A 112 10.32 1.38 6.55
N VAL A 113 10.24 2.59 5.98
CA VAL A 113 10.94 2.95 4.73
C VAL A 113 12.45 2.78 4.85
N ARG A 114 13.04 3.05 6.01
CA ARG A 114 14.46 2.83 6.30
C ARG A 114 14.81 1.36 6.45
N VAL A 115 13.98 0.57 7.14
CA VAL A 115 14.18 -0.88 7.28
C VAL A 115 14.07 -1.57 5.92
N GLU A 116 13.11 -1.15 5.11
CA GLU A 116 12.87 -1.68 3.77
C GLU A 116 13.76 -1.04 2.70
N SER A 117 14.75 -0.22 3.06
CA SER A 117 15.67 0.39 2.08
C SER A 117 16.43 -0.66 1.26
N ALA A 118 16.59 -1.87 1.81
CA ALA A 118 17.17 -3.03 1.13
C ALA A 118 16.24 -3.60 0.04
N SER A 119 14.93 -3.44 0.18
CA SER A 119 13.93 -3.86 -0.82
C SER A 119 13.27 -2.64 -1.46
N LYS A 120 13.87 -2.17 -2.57
CA LYS A 120 13.34 -1.03 -3.34
C LYS A 120 11.87 -1.18 -3.75
N PRO A 121 11.38 -2.37 -4.16
CA PRO A 121 9.96 -2.57 -4.42
C PRO A 121 9.07 -2.28 -3.22
N ASN A 122 9.46 -2.72 -2.02
CA ASN A 122 8.69 -2.51 -0.79
C ASN A 122 8.71 -1.04 -0.37
N GLN A 123 9.88 -0.41 -0.45
CA GLN A 123 10.03 1.03 -0.20
C GLN A 123 9.12 1.86 -1.12
N LEU A 124 9.09 1.57 -2.44
CA LEU A 124 8.19 2.26 -3.37
C LEU A 124 6.73 2.02 -3.03
N ALA A 125 6.39 0.79 -2.67
CA ALA A 125 5.07 0.42 -2.23
C ALA A 125 4.60 1.28 -1.05
N LEU A 126 5.38 1.33 0.05
CA LEU A 126 5.08 2.18 1.21
C LEU A 126 4.85 3.64 0.82
N LEU A 127 5.72 4.18 -0.04
CA LEU A 127 5.59 5.55 -0.53
C LEU A 127 4.30 5.77 -1.33
N ARG A 128 3.95 4.85 -2.24
CA ARG A 128 2.69 4.91 -2.99
C ARG A 128 1.47 4.87 -2.06
N GLY A 129 1.48 3.96 -1.09
CA GLY A 129 0.41 3.85 -0.08
C GLY A 129 0.29 5.12 0.76
N PHE A 130 1.41 5.73 1.13
CA PHE A 130 1.45 6.98 1.88
C PHE A 130 0.85 8.16 1.11
N PHE A 131 1.34 8.42 -0.10
CA PHE A 131 0.84 9.55 -0.89
C PHE A 131 -0.62 9.35 -1.31
N PHE A 132 -1.02 8.12 -1.64
CA PHE A 132 -2.43 7.82 -1.88
C PHE A 132 -3.31 8.15 -0.67
N TRP A 133 -2.88 7.75 0.53
CA TRP A 133 -3.61 8.07 1.76
C TRP A 133 -3.71 9.58 1.98
N MET A 134 -2.62 10.32 1.79
CA MET A 134 -2.61 11.79 1.92
C MET A 134 -3.63 12.45 0.99
N GLU A 135 -3.72 12.00 -0.25
CA GLU A 135 -4.68 12.51 -1.25
C GLU A 135 -6.14 12.15 -0.91
N ASN A 136 -6.36 11.08 -0.13
CA ASN A 136 -7.68 10.51 0.14
C ASN A 136 -8.04 10.58 1.64
N ILE A 137 -7.41 11.47 2.43
CA ILE A 137 -7.61 11.55 3.88
C ILE A 137 -9.04 11.92 4.29
N ALA A 138 -9.79 12.56 3.39
CA ALA A 138 -11.19 12.95 3.61
C ALA A 138 -12.20 11.81 3.38
N HIS A 139 -11.78 10.66 2.84
CA HIS A 139 -12.66 9.52 2.62
C HIS A 139 -13.03 8.83 3.95
N HIS A 140 -14.28 8.38 4.08
CA HIS A 140 -14.80 7.80 5.34
C HIS A 140 -14.20 6.43 5.69
N ASP A 141 -13.78 5.67 4.69
CA ASP A 141 -13.20 4.32 4.78
C ASP A 141 -11.66 4.32 4.72
N GLN A 142 -11.05 5.52 4.74
CA GLN A 142 -9.60 5.66 4.64
C GLN A 142 -8.86 4.96 5.79
N PHE A 143 -7.68 4.46 5.47
CA PHE A 143 -6.75 3.98 6.48
C PHE A 143 -5.31 4.16 6.05
N ARG A 144 -4.42 4.17 7.04
CA ARG A 144 -2.97 4.27 6.85
C ARG A 144 -2.43 2.90 6.41
N PRO A 145 -1.98 2.70 5.16
CA PRO A 145 -1.60 1.38 4.66
C PRO A 145 -0.35 0.78 5.32
N TRP A 146 0.46 1.61 5.98
CA TRP A 146 1.67 1.18 6.69
C TRP A 146 1.43 0.92 8.19
N ARG A 147 0.18 1.06 8.68
CA ARG A 147 -0.17 0.84 10.09
C ARG A 147 -1.37 -0.07 10.24
N ASP A 148 -1.20 -1.06 11.11
CA ASP A 148 -2.30 -1.90 11.58
C ASP A 148 -3.07 -1.24 12.72
N ASP A 149 -3.75 -0.13 12.41
CA ASP A 149 -4.68 0.49 13.36
C ASP A 149 -6.01 -0.30 13.43
N PHE A 150 -6.20 -1.34 12.58
CA PHE A 150 -7.47 -2.06 12.45
C PHE A 150 -7.81 -2.92 13.67
N LYS A 151 -6.78 -3.36 14.41
CA LYS A 151 -6.95 -4.23 15.58
C LYS A 151 -7.51 -3.50 16.80
N GLN A 152 -7.37 -2.18 16.90
CA GLN A 152 -7.79 -1.45 18.11
C GLN A 152 -9.31 -1.41 18.30
N TYR A 153 -10.11 -1.41 17.23
CA TYR A 153 -11.58 -1.33 17.32
C TYR A 153 -12.29 -2.69 17.33
N LYS A 154 -11.60 -3.78 16.96
CA LYS A 154 -12.14 -5.12 17.18
C LYS A 154 -12.23 -5.46 18.67
N VAL A 155 -11.29 -4.96 19.48
CA VAL A 155 -11.26 -5.23 20.92
C VAL A 155 -12.39 -4.49 21.65
N THR A 156 -12.66 -3.23 21.29
CA THR A 156 -13.70 -2.43 21.96
C THR A 156 -15.14 -2.83 21.62
N MET A 157 -15.38 -3.54 20.52
CA MET A 157 -16.72 -4.02 20.14
C MET A 157 -17.12 -5.34 20.82
N VAL A 158 -16.21 -5.98 21.56
CA VAL A 158 -16.43 -7.28 22.21
C VAL A 158 -16.66 -7.14 23.72
N GLU A 159 -16.55 -5.93 24.29
CA GLU A 159 -16.66 -5.68 25.75
C GLU A 159 -17.95 -4.92 26.11
N ILE A 160 -19.10 -5.33 25.57
CA ILE A 160 -20.41 -4.95 26.13
C ILE A 160 -21.31 -6.20 26.11
N GLU A 161 -21.18 -7.03 27.15
CA GLU A 161 -22.23 -7.95 27.61
C GLU A 161 -22.60 -7.59 29.06
#